data_AF-A0A811KCV5-F1
#
_entry.id   AF-A0A811KCV5-F1
#
_cell.length_a   1.000
_cell.length_b   1.000
_cell.length_c   1.000
_cell.angle_alpha   90.00
_cell.angle_beta   90.00
_cell.angle_gamma   90.00
#
_symmetry.space_group_name_H-M   'P 1'
#
loop_
_entity.id
_entity.type
_entity.pdbx_description
1 polymer ?
#
loop_
_entity_poly.entity_id
_entity_poly.type
_entity_poly.pdbx_seq_one_letter_code
_entity_poly.pdbx_strand_id
1 'polypeptide(L)'
;MSTFACPPPFDEYYCHNGGRCLADPTSEGGFTPFCQCQANFSGPRCQNTFNPNIYGFATVGVDNSVRQYTFMLLIMLLFLVIFMGFIWYLYRTRQIEDNETVTFVNSRPLCSDGSIQTLSVWTA
;
A
#
# COMPACT_ATOMS: atom_id res chain seq x y z
N MET A 1 44.12 11.50 -20.36
CA MET A 1 44.67 10.21 -20.81
C MET A 1 43.72 9.61 -21.81
N SER A 2 44.23 9.09 -22.93
CA SER A 2 43.39 8.42 -23.94
C SER A 2 43.23 6.97 -23.54
N THR A 3 41.99 6.49 -23.51
CA THR A 3 41.66 5.08 -23.23
C THR A 3 41.85 4.26 -24.51
N PHE A 4 42.23 2.99 -24.38
CA PHE A 4 42.38 2.07 -25.52
C PHE A 4 41.73 0.71 -25.24
N ALA A 5 41.53 -0.12 -26.27
CA ALA A 5 40.96 -1.45 -26.11
C ALA A 5 41.94 -2.38 -25.38
N CYS A 6 41.43 -3.23 -24.50
CA CYS A 6 42.29 -4.19 -23.79
C CYS A 6 43.03 -5.13 -24.76
N PRO A 7 44.28 -5.52 -24.46
CA PRO A 7 44.99 -6.53 -25.23
C PRO A 7 44.44 -7.94 -24.96
N PRO A 8 44.56 -8.87 -25.91
CA PRO A 8 44.19 -10.28 -25.70
C PRO A 8 45.00 -10.92 -24.56
N PRO A 9 44.39 -11.78 -23.71
CA PRO A 9 43.01 -12.31 -23.77
C PRO A 9 42.00 -11.54 -22.89
N PHE A 10 42.38 -10.36 -22.37
CA PHE A 10 41.51 -9.59 -21.46
C PHE A 10 40.29 -9.01 -22.17
N ASP A 11 40.41 -8.75 -23.47
CA ASP A 11 39.32 -8.28 -24.32
C ASP A 11 38.09 -9.20 -24.33
N GLU A 12 38.29 -10.52 -24.17
CA GLU A 12 37.20 -11.50 -24.24
C GLU A 12 36.67 -11.94 -22.86
N TYR A 13 37.55 -12.09 -21.86
CA TYR A 13 37.19 -12.72 -20.58
C TYR A 13 37.16 -11.76 -19.38
N TYR A 14 37.67 -10.52 -19.52
CA TYR A 14 37.69 -9.59 -18.40
C TYR A 14 36.30 -9.04 -18.08
N CYS A 15 35.52 -8.65 -19.08
CA CYS A 15 34.18 -8.09 -18.87
C CYS A 15 33.11 -9.16 -19.11
N HIS A 16 32.19 -9.32 -18.16
CA HIS A 16 31.05 -10.22 -18.29
C HIS A 16 29.90 -9.56 -19.08
N ASN A 17 28.92 -10.38 -19.48
CA ASN A 17 27.65 -9.93 -20.05
C ASN A 17 27.80 -8.97 -21.24
N GLY A 18 28.78 -9.22 -22.11
CA GLY A 18 29.00 -8.40 -23.32
C GLY A 18 29.53 -6.99 -23.05
N GLY A 19 30.07 -6.72 -21.85
CA GLY A 19 30.77 -5.47 -21.55
C GLY A 19 32.02 -5.30 -22.40
N ARG A 20 32.35 -4.05 -22.75
CA ARG A 20 33.57 -3.71 -23.49
C ARG A 20 34.74 -3.48 -22.53
N CYS A 21 35.87 -4.15 -22.77
CA CYS A 21 37.09 -3.94 -22.01
C CYS A 21 37.89 -2.76 -22.56
N LEU A 22 38.15 -1.77 -21.70
CA LEU A 22 38.98 -0.60 -21.97
C LEU A 22 40.12 -0.54 -20.97
N ALA A 23 41.22 0.11 -21.34
CA ALA A 23 42.41 0.21 -20.53
C ALA A 23 42.98 1.63 -20.53
N ASP A 24 43.44 2.06 -19.36
CA ASP A 24 44.22 3.29 -19.18
C ASP A 24 45.72 2.97 -19.11
N PRO A 25 46.59 3.70 -19.81
CA PRO A 25 48.03 3.49 -19.74
C PRO A 25 48.58 3.98 -18.38
N THR A 26 49.44 3.20 -17.75
CA THR A 26 50.15 3.58 -16.52
C THR A 26 51.56 4.12 -16.82
N SER A 27 52.10 4.93 -15.92
CA SER A 27 53.43 5.55 -16.05
C SER A 27 54.58 4.54 -16.11
N GLU A 28 54.36 3.32 -15.64
CA GLU A 28 55.36 2.24 -15.60
C GLU A 28 55.31 1.35 -16.86
N GLY A 29 54.57 1.77 -17.90
CA GLY A 29 54.40 0.99 -19.13
C GLY A 29 53.40 -0.16 -19.01
N GLY A 30 52.63 -0.20 -17.92
CA GLY A 30 51.50 -1.11 -17.74
C GLY A 30 50.17 -0.48 -18.18
N PHE A 31 49.07 -1.15 -17.83
CA PHE A 31 47.73 -0.62 -18.05
C PHE A 31 46.76 -1.04 -16.95
N THR A 32 45.71 -0.26 -16.75
CA THR A 32 44.63 -0.55 -15.81
C THR A 32 43.34 -0.84 -16.57
N PRO A 33 42.84 -2.10 -16.59
CA PRO A 33 41.62 -2.44 -17.30
C PRO A 33 40.37 -2.02 -16.51
N PHE A 34 39.32 -1.61 -17.23
CA PHE A 34 38.00 -1.34 -16.70
C PHE A 34 36.93 -1.70 -17.74
N CYS A 35 35.72 -1.99 -17.27
CA CYS A 35 34.64 -2.44 -18.12
C CYS A 35 33.59 -1.35 -18.36
N GLN A 36 33.25 -1.14 -19.63
CA GLN A 36 32.07 -0.39 -20.03
C GLN A 36 30.90 -1.36 -20.21
N CYS A 37 29.96 -1.34 -19.25
CA CYS A 37 28.82 -2.26 -19.24
C CYS A 37 27.75 -1.90 -20.26
N GLN A 38 27.08 -2.92 -20.79
CA GLN A 38 25.85 -2.76 -21.56
C GLN A 38 24.69 -2.35 -20.65
N ALA A 39 23.60 -1.86 -21.27
CA ALA A 39 22.38 -1.53 -20.53
C ALA A 39 21.91 -2.73 -19.71
N ASN A 40 21.43 -2.46 -18.50
CA ASN A 40 20.99 -3.46 -17.52
C ASN A 40 22.08 -4.35 -16.93
N PHE A 41 23.36 -4.01 -17.05
CA PHE A 41 24.45 -4.67 -16.32
C PHE A 41 25.27 -3.64 -15.54
N SER A 42 25.85 -4.08 -14.43
CA SER A 42 26.55 -3.24 -13.47
C SER A 42 27.65 -4.01 -12.75
N GLY A 43 28.44 -3.29 -11.94
CA GLY A 43 29.59 -3.83 -11.22
C GLY A 43 30.90 -3.62 -11.99
N PRO A 44 32.06 -3.79 -11.31
CA PRO A 44 33.38 -3.51 -11.88
C PRO A 44 33.70 -4.29 -13.17
N ARG A 45 33.09 -5.46 -13.32
CA ARG A 45 33.26 -6.35 -14.48
C ARG A 45 31.93 -6.67 -15.17
N CYS A 46 30.90 -5.85 -14.96
CA CYS A 46 29.56 -6.03 -15.53
C CYS A 46 28.90 -7.36 -15.15
N GLN A 47 29.28 -7.97 -14.03
CA GLN A 47 28.80 -9.27 -13.60
C GLN A 47 27.40 -9.22 -12.97
N ASN A 48 26.97 -8.05 -12.51
CA ASN A 48 25.67 -7.88 -11.88
C ASN A 48 24.64 -7.49 -12.92
N THR A 49 23.57 -8.28 -13.08
CA THR A 49 22.39 -7.83 -13.82
C THR A 49 21.66 -6.78 -12.99
N PHE A 50 21.23 -5.70 -13.64
CA PHE A 50 20.30 -4.73 -13.09
C PHE A 50 18.95 -5.41 -12.95
N ASN A 51 18.77 -6.13 -11.85
CA ASN A 51 17.47 -6.60 -11.44
C ASN A 51 16.76 -5.42 -10.77
N PRO A 52 15.71 -4.85 -11.36
CA PRO A 52 14.97 -3.76 -10.74
C PRO A 52 14.41 -4.16 -9.37
N ASN A 53 14.26 -5.46 -9.09
CA ASN A 53 13.82 -5.98 -7.79
C ASN A 53 14.91 -5.93 -6.68
N ILE A 54 16.17 -5.60 -6.99
CA ILE A 54 17.29 -5.64 -6.04
C ILE A 54 17.82 -4.24 -5.69
N TYR A 55 17.86 -3.32 -6.65
CA TYR A 55 18.24 -1.94 -6.40
C TYR A 55 16.96 -1.15 -6.15
N GLY A 56 16.66 -0.91 -4.87
CA GLY A 56 15.39 -0.42 -4.28
C GLY A 56 14.85 0.93 -4.76
N PHE A 57 14.75 1.09 -6.08
CA PHE A 57 14.09 2.18 -6.79
C PHE A 57 13.54 1.67 -8.12
N ALA A 58 13.14 0.39 -8.21
CA ALA A 58 12.06 0.05 -9.12
C ALA A 58 10.94 1.03 -8.81
N THR A 59 10.75 1.99 -9.72
CA THR A 59 9.53 2.76 -9.90
C THR A 59 8.41 1.87 -9.42
N VAL A 60 7.71 2.25 -8.35
CA VAL A 60 6.58 1.53 -7.78
C VAL A 60 5.86 0.77 -8.89
N GLY A 61 6.32 -0.46 -9.11
CA GLY A 61 5.66 -1.43 -9.93
C GLY A 61 4.56 -1.79 -8.99
N VAL A 62 3.50 -0.98 -9.00
CA VAL A 62 2.29 -1.36 -8.32
C VAL A 62 1.85 -2.56 -9.13
N ASP A 63 2.37 -3.72 -8.74
CA ASP A 63 1.98 -4.99 -9.28
C ASP A 63 0.46 -4.94 -9.32
N ASN A 64 -0.16 -5.36 -10.42
CA ASN A 64 -1.62 -5.35 -10.53
C ASN A 64 -2.26 -6.02 -9.31
N SER A 65 -1.55 -6.97 -8.69
CA SER A 65 -1.84 -7.58 -7.39
C SER A 65 -1.91 -6.58 -6.23
N VAL A 66 -0.89 -5.75 -5.96
CA VAL A 66 -0.91 -4.75 -4.87
C VAL A 66 -1.94 -3.66 -5.14
N ARG A 67 -2.11 -3.23 -6.39
CA ARG A 67 -3.17 -2.28 -6.76
C ARG A 67 -4.55 -2.86 -6.49
N GLN A 68 -4.76 -4.14 -6.81
CA GLN A 68 -6.00 -4.84 -6.55
C GLN A 68 -6.27 -5.00 -5.05
N TYR A 69 -5.26 -5.38 -4.25
CA TYR A 69 -5.41 -5.51 -2.81
C TYR A 69 -5.64 -4.17 -2.10
N THR A 70 -5.02 -3.08 -2.56
CA THR A 70 -5.23 -1.73 -1.99
C THR A 70 -6.64 -1.22 -2.23
N PHE A 71 -7.18 -1.35 -3.44
CA PHE A 71 -8.59 -0.99 -3.70
C PHE A 71 -9.58 -1.84 -2.90
N MET A 72 -9.34 -3.17 -2.81
CA MET A 72 -10.18 -4.06 -2.01
C MET A 72 -10.17 -3.69 -0.52
N LEU A 73 -9.00 -3.35 0.02
CA LEU A 73 -8.86 -2.91 1.42
C LEU A 73 -9.57 -1.58 1.68
N LEU A 74 -9.46 -0.61 0.77
CA LEU A 74 -10.16 0.68 0.89
C LEU A 74 -11.68 0.51 0.83
N ILE A 75 -12.20 -0.32 -0.07
CA ILE A 75 -13.63 -0.61 -0.18
C ILE A 75 -14.15 -1.31 1.09
N MET A 76 -13.40 -2.29 1.61
CA MET A 76 -13.74 -2.98 2.87
C MET A 76 -13.79 -2.02 4.06
N LEU A 77 -12.81 -1.13 4.20
CA LEU A 77 -12.80 -0.12 5.27
C LEU A 77 -13.99 0.84 5.16
N LEU A 78 -14.30 1.30 3.94
CA LEU A 78 -15.43 2.19 3.70
C LEU A 78 -16.77 1.51 4.03
N PHE A 79 -16.93 0.23 3.68
CA PHE A 79 -18.11 -0.55 4.03
C PHE A 79 -18.27 -0.71 5.56
N LEU A 80 -17.18 -0.98 6.28
CA LEU A 80 -17.21 -1.08 7.75
C LEU A 80 -17.65 0.22 8.40
N VAL A 81 -17.16 1.37 7.93
CA VAL A 81 -17.56 2.69 8.45
C VAL A 81 -19.04 2.96 8.20
N ILE A 82 -19.54 2.67 6.99
CA ILE A 82 -20.97 2.85 6.66
C ILE A 82 -21.84 1.94 7.51
N PHE A 83 -21.46 0.67 7.65
CA PHE A 83 -22.23 -0.30 8.43
C PHE A 83 -22.27 0.07 9.92
N MET A 84 -21.14 0.48 10.50
CA MET A 84 -21.08 0.99 11.87
C MET A 84 -21.91 2.27 12.03
N GLY A 85 -21.85 3.19 11.07
CA GLY A 85 -22.66 4.41 11.08
C GLY A 85 -24.17 4.13 10.97
N PHE A 86 -24.55 3.16 10.14
CA PHE A 86 -25.94 2.73 9.99
C PHE A 86 -26.46 2.06 11.26
N ILE A 87 -25.68 1.16 11.85
CA ILE A 87 -25.99 0.55 13.14
C ILE A 87 -26.14 1.63 14.22
N TRP A 88 -25.22 2.58 14.30
CA TRP A 88 -25.30 3.70 15.25
C TRP A 88 -26.54 4.56 15.03
N TYR A 89 -26.87 4.84 13.77
CA TYR A 89 -28.09 5.57 13.41
C TYR A 89 -29.34 4.83 13.89
N LEU A 90 -29.44 3.52 13.63
CA LEU A 90 -30.57 2.70 14.10
C LEU A 90 -30.64 2.63 15.63
N TYR A 91 -29.51 2.45 16.31
CA TYR A 91 -29.46 2.49 17.77
C TYR A 91 -29.92 3.83 18.32
N ARG A 92 -29.49 4.93 17.70
CA ARG A 92 -29.92 6.27 18.09
C ARG A 92 -31.42 6.48 17.86
N THR A 93 -31.96 6.04 16.72
CA THR A 93 -33.39 6.17 16.43
C THR A 93 -34.23 5.37 17.42
N ARG A 94 -33.82 4.12 17.75
CA ARG A 94 -34.49 3.33 18.80
C ARG A 94 -34.43 4.00 20.17
N GLN A 95 -33.26 4.55 20.53
CA GLN A 95 -33.10 5.29 21.78
C GLN A 95 -34.02 6.53 21.83
N ILE A 96 -34.31 7.17 20.70
CA ILE A 96 -35.27 8.29 20.65
C ILE A 96 -36.69 7.79 20.93
N GLU A 97 -37.12 6.68 20.33
CA GLU A 97 -38.44 6.08 20.59
C GLU A 97 -38.59 5.62 22.06
N ASP A 98 -37.54 5.03 22.65
CA ASP A 98 -37.53 4.64 24.07
C ASP A 98 -37.54 5.87 25.00
N ASN A 99 -36.80 6.93 24.65
CA ASN A 99 -36.78 8.17 25.43
C ASN A 99 -38.13 8.90 25.38
N GLU A 100 -38.81 8.89 24.23
CA GLU A 100 -40.17 9.42 24.11
C GLU A 100 -41.17 8.58 24.92
N THR A 101 -41.12 7.24 24.85
CA THR A 101 -42.02 6.38 25.65
C THR A 101 -41.80 6.53 27.16
N VAL A 102 -40.56 6.63 27.63
CA VAL A 102 -40.26 6.88 29.06
C VAL A 102 -40.75 8.27 29.49
N THR A 103 -40.58 9.31 28.66
CA THR A 103 -41.12 10.64 28.98
C THR A 103 -42.66 10.67 28.96
N PHE A 104 -43.33 9.95 28.04
CA PHE A 104 -44.79 9.80 28.06
C PHE A 104 -45.30 9.06 29.30
N VAL A 105 -44.58 8.05 29.78
CA VAL A 105 -44.93 7.34 31.03
C VAL A 105 -44.71 8.25 32.25
N ASN A 106 -43.63 9.03 32.27
CA ASN A 106 -43.28 9.91 33.39
C ASN A 106 -44.14 11.20 33.43
N SER A 107 -44.81 11.55 32.32
CA SER A 107 -45.71 12.71 32.21
C SER A 107 -47.16 12.38 32.56
N ARG A 108 -47.51 11.11 32.82
CA ARG A 108 -48.83 10.79 33.37
C ARG A 108 -48.82 11.18 34.85
N PRO A 109 -49.73 12.05 35.31
CA PRO A 109 -49.84 12.33 36.74
C PRO A 109 -50.15 11.01 37.45
N LEU A 110 -49.25 10.57 38.33
CA LEU A 110 -49.53 9.47 39.26
C LEU A 110 -50.70 9.91 40.15
N CYS A 111 -51.90 9.41 39.86
CA CYS A 111 -52.98 9.46 40.83
C CYS A 111 -52.56 8.63 42.04
N SER A 112 -52.69 9.22 43.24
CA SER A 112 -52.35 8.66 44.55
C SER A 112 -53.32 7.56 45.00
N ASP A 113 -53.60 6.58 44.13
CA ASP A 113 -54.18 5.29 44.49
C ASP A 113 -53.81 4.32 43.36
N GLY A 114 -52.98 3.32 43.70
CA GLY A 114 -52.26 2.44 42.78
C GLY A 114 -53.15 1.57 41.87
N SER A 115 -53.84 2.19 40.92
CA SER A 115 -54.61 1.54 39.88
C SER A 115 -54.22 2.11 38.52
N ILE A 116 -53.73 1.22 37.64
CA ILE A 116 -53.47 1.54 36.24
C ILE A 116 -54.83 1.78 35.58
N GLN A 117 -55.10 3.00 35.10
CA GLN A 117 -56.27 3.24 34.26
C GLN A 117 -56.05 2.58 32.88
N THR A 118 -56.68 1.43 32.68
CA THR A 118 -56.94 0.86 31.36
C THR A 118 -58.02 1.70 30.68
N LEU A 119 -57.59 2.68 29.88
CA LEU A 119 -58.50 3.44 29.04
C LEU A 119 -58.85 2.58 27.81
N SER A 120 -60.02 1.95 27.85
CA SER A 120 -60.66 1.33 26.71
C SER A 120 -61.00 2.42 25.68
N VAL A 121 -60.32 2.38 24.54
CA VAL A 121 -60.67 3.21 23.38
C VAL A 121 -61.94 2.62 22.76
N TRP A 122 -63.09 3.20 23.11
CA TRP A 122 -64.33 3.11 22.36
C TRP A 122 -64.49 4.37 21.54
N THR A 123 -64.53 4.24 20.21
CA THR A 123 -65.23 5.13 19.26
C THR A 123 -65.37 4.32 17.97
N ALA A 124 -66.55 3.79 17.64
CA ALA A 124 -67.67 4.48 16.98
C ALA A 124 -67.34 4.82 15.53
#